data_AF-A0A7G5XJB5-F1
#
_entry.id   AF-A0A7G5XJB5-F1
#
_cell.length_a   1.000
_cell.length_b   1.000
_cell.length_c   1.000
_cell.angle_alpha   90.00
_cell.angle_beta   90.00
_cell.angle_gamma   90.00
#
_symmetry.space_group_name_H-M   'P 1'
#
loop_
_entity.id
_entity.type
_entity.pdbx_description
1 polymer ?
#
loop_
_entity_poly.entity_id
_entity_poly.type
_entity_poly.pdbx_seq_one_letter_code
_entity_poly.pdbx_strand_id
1 'polypeptide(L)' 'MKLNKEWHLQHAMPVNATLEERIAWHIEHAKYCSCREMPEKIKEEIKKRKKKTASA' A
#
# COMPACT_ATOMS: atom_id res chain seq x y z
N MET A 1 11.92 -9.70 -9.60
CA MET A 1 10.63 -9.56 -8.88
C MET A 1 10.55 -10.63 -7.81
N LYS A 2 10.41 -10.26 -6.52
CA LYS A 2 10.22 -11.20 -5.41
C LYS A 2 8.75 -11.20 -5.04
N LEU A 3 8.04 -12.28 -5.41
CA LEU A 3 6.66 -12.52 -5.03
C LEU A 3 6.65 -13.31 -3.72
N ASN A 4 6.16 -12.70 -2.64
CA ASN A 4 5.90 -13.42 -1.40
C ASN A 4 4.47 -13.99 -1.43
N LYS A 5 4.34 -15.24 -1.84
CA LYS A 5 3.03 -15.92 -1.97
C LYS A 5 2.30 -16.04 -0.64
N GLU A 6 3.02 -16.37 0.43
CA GLU A 6 2.45 -16.52 1.78
C GLU A 6 1.83 -15.21 2.25
N TRP A 7 2.55 -14.09 2.07
CA TRP A 7 2.03 -12.77 2.39
C TRP A 7 0.76 -12.44 1.60
N HIS A 8 0.70 -12.76 0.32
CA HIS A 8 -0.52 -12.53 -0.49
C HIS A 8 -1.73 -13.37 -0.03
N LEU A 9 -1.50 -14.57 0.49
CA LEU A 9 -2.57 -15.43 1.00
C LEU A 9 -3.12 -14.92 2.33
N GLN A 10 -2.25 -14.41 3.22
CA GLN A 10 -2.64 -13.87 4.52
C GLN A 10 -3.16 -12.43 4.43
N HIS A 11 -2.61 -11.63 3.53
CA HIS A 11 -2.95 -10.23 3.31
C HIS A 11 -3.52 -10.06 1.90
N ALA A 12 -4.65 -10.70 1.61
CA ALA A 12 -5.37 -10.44 0.38
C ALA A 12 -6.02 -9.05 0.44
N MET A 13 -6.01 -8.31 -0.68
CA MET A 13 -6.70 -7.02 -0.77
C MET A 13 -8.22 -7.24 -0.66
N PRO A 14 -8.92 -6.55 0.27
CA PRO A 14 -10.37 -6.61 0.35
C PRO A 14 -11.04 -6.08 -0.94
N VAL A 15 -12.16 -6.69 -1.34
CA VAL A 15 -12.90 -6.31 -2.56
C VAL A 15 -13.40 -4.87 -2.50
N ASN A 16 -13.86 -4.44 -1.32
CA ASN A 16 -14.34 -3.08 -1.06
C ASN A 16 -13.40 -2.31 -0.12
N ALA A 17 -12.09 -2.51 -0.29
CA ALA A 17 -11.09 -1.81 0.52
C ALA A 17 -11.26 -0.29 0.37
N THR A 18 -11.35 0.39 1.50
CA THR A 18 -11.28 1.85 1.55
C THR A 18 -9.92 2.33 1.05
N LEU A 19 -9.84 3.63 0.72
CA LEU A 19 -8.58 4.23 0.29
C LEU A 19 -7.47 4.05 1.35
N GLU A 20 -7.82 4.10 2.63
CA GLU A 20 -6.89 3.93 3.74
C GLU A 20 -6.37 2.50 3.84
N GLU A 21 -7.26 1.50 3.79
CA GLU A 21 -6.87 0.10 3.76
C GLU A 21 -5.99 -0.22 2.55
N ARG A 22 -6.34 0.33 1.39
CA ARG A 22 -5.54 0.16 0.17
C ARG A 22 -4.14 0.75 0.30
N ILE A 23 -4.01 1.92 0.94
CA ILE A 23 -2.71 2.54 1.21
C ILE A 23 -1.89 1.70 2.19
N ALA A 24 -2.49 1.29 3.30
CA ALA A 24 -1.83 0.45 4.31
C ALA A 24 -1.35 -0.86 3.69
N TRP A 25 -2.22 -1.52 2.93
CA TRP A 25 -1.90 -2.75 2.20
C TRP A 25 -0.72 -2.56 1.26
N HIS A 26 -0.69 -1.49 0.45
CA HIS A 26 0.41 -1.22 -0.48
C HIS A 26 1.73 -0.90 0.22
N ILE A 27 1.70 -0.22 1.37
CA ILE A 27 2.89 0.07 2.17
C ILE A 27 3.49 -1.23 2.72
N GLU A 28 2.65 -2.13 3.26
CA GLU A 28 3.12 -3.43 3.75
C GLU A 28 3.56 -4.33 2.61
N HIS A 29 2.77 -4.42 1.54
CA HIS A 29 3.10 -5.17 0.34
C HIS A 29 4.50 -4.83 -0.14
N ALA A 30 4.83 -3.55 -0.29
CA ALA A 30 6.15 -3.11 -0.74
C ALA A 30 7.32 -3.54 0.16
N LYS A 31 7.10 -3.79 1.46
CA LYS A 31 8.13 -4.28 2.39
C LYS A 31 8.43 -5.77 2.20
N TYR A 32 7.39 -6.57 1.97
CA TYR A 32 7.49 -8.03 1.92
C TYR A 32 7.56 -8.58 0.49
N CYS A 33 7.04 -7.83 -0.48
CA CYS A 33 6.77 -8.28 -1.84
C CYS A 33 6.87 -7.12 -2.84
N SER A 34 7.76 -7.23 -3.82
CA SER A 34 7.91 -6.23 -4.89
C SER A 34 7.40 -6.76 -6.22
N CYS A 35 6.35 -7.60 -6.19
CA CYS A 35 5.78 -8.21 -7.40
C CYS A 35 5.11 -7.18 -8.31
N ARG A 36 4.63 -6.06 -7.73
CA ARG A 36 3.95 -4.99 -8.45
C ARG A 36 4.34 -3.65 -7.83
N GLU A 37 4.58 -2.67 -8.69
CA GLU A 37 4.82 -1.30 -8.23
C GLU A 37 3.54 -0.68 -7.67
N MET A 38 3.70 0.17 -6.66
CA MET A 38 2.59 0.92 -6.06
C MET A 38 1.95 1.87 -7.09
N PRO A 39 0.61 1.90 -7.23
CA PRO A 39 -0.06 2.80 -8.16
C PRO A 39 0.22 4.28 -7.85
N GLU A 40 0.29 5.12 -8.88
CA GLU A 40 0.58 6.56 -8.72
C GLU A 40 -0.43 7.26 -7.80
N LYS A 41 -1.74 6.98 -7.96
CA LYS A 41 -2.79 7.55 -7.09
C LYS A 41 -2.54 7.28 -5.59
N ILE A 42 -2.00 6.10 -5.25
CA ILE A 42 -1.67 5.71 -3.88
C ILE A 42 -0.42 6.45 -3.41
N LYS A 43 0.61 6.55 -4.25
CA LYS A 43 1.83 7.33 -3.96
C LYS A 43 1.50 8.81 -3.71
N GLU A 44 0.63 9.39 -4.53
CA GLU A 44 0.18 10.77 -4.39
C GLU A 44 -0.58 10.99 -3.07
N GLU A 45 -1.49 10.08 -2.73
CA GLU A 45 -2.26 10.16 -1.50
C GLU A 45 -1.37 10.04 -0.25
N ILE A 46 -0.39 9.12 -0.26
CA ILE A 46 0.63 9.03 0.80
C ILE A 46 1.42 10.35 0.90
N LYS A 47 1.82 10.93 -0.23
CA LYS A 47 2.57 12.19 -0.27
C LYS A 47 1.74 13.36 0.28
N LYS A 48 0.46 13.44 -0.07
CA LYS A 48 -0.49 14.44 0.45
C LYS A 48 -0.64 14.32 1.97
N ARG A 49 -0.78 13.10 2.48
CA ARG A 49 -0.92 12.84 3.93
C ARG A 49 0.35 13.20 4.70
N LYS A 50 1.53 12.80 4.21
CA LYS A 50 2.82 13.19 4.83
C LYS A 50 2.98 14.69 4.95
N LYS A 51 2.54 15.46 3.94
CA LYS A 51 2.57 16.93 3.99
C LYS A 51 1.61 17.49 5.05
N LYS A 52 0.44 16.87 5.23
CA LYS A 52 -0.58 17.31 6.21
C LYS A 52 -0.13 17.05 7.66
N THR A 53 0.62 15.99 7.91
CA THR A 53 1.14 15.67 9.26
C THR A 53 2.33 16.54 9.66
N ALA A 54 3.08 17.10 8.70
CA ALA A 54 4.25 17.94 8.97
C ALA A 54 3.93 19.43 9.24
N SER A 55 2.66 19.76 9.50
CA SER A 55 2.20 21.14 9.78
C SER A 55 1.38 21.26 11.06
N ALA A 56 1.60 20.38 12.03
CA ALA A 56 1.02 20.44 13.37
C ALA A 56 2.13 20.57 14.43
#